data_AF-A0A2A4RB28-F1
#
_entry.id   AF-A0A2A4RB28-F1
#
_cell.length_a   1.000
_cell.length_b   1.000
_cell.length_c   1.000
_cell.angle_alpha   90.00
_cell.angle_beta   90.00
_cell.angle_gamma   90.00
#
_symmetry.space_group_name_H-M   'P 1'
#
loop_
_entity.id
_entity.type
_entity.pdbx_description
1 polymer ?
#
loop_
_entity_poly.entity_id
_entity_poly.type
_entity_poly.pdbx_seq_one_letter_code
_entity_poly.pdbx_strand_id
1 'polypeptide(L)'
;MKKLLILTAGLFLISGNAFASGSHTGGHDEVKKETHGHDNADGHHDDAMAAQYTKGVVKKINMKSRKVTIIHEELKGLGMPAMTMVFRMADDAMLDKMKVGGKIEFVADRVKGKLTVMELK
;
A
#
# COMPACT_ATOMS: atom_id res chain seq x y z
N MET A 1 -8.04 29.74 27.59
CA MET A 1 -6.76 30.50 27.65
C MET A 1 -5.57 29.54 27.58
N LYS A 2 -5.04 29.31 26.39
CA LYS A 2 -3.64 28.94 26.13
C LYS A 2 -3.32 29.50 24.75
N LYS A 3 -2.36 30.42 24.74
CA LYS A 3 -1.98 31.23 23.59
C LYS A 3 -0.97 30.45 22.75
N LEU A 4 -0.88 30.86 21.49
CA LEU A 4 0.36 30.95 20.71
C LEU A 4 0.91 29.62 20.17
N LEU A 5 1.04 29.53 18.84
CA LEU A 5 2.35 29.35 18.19
C LEU A 5 2.21 29.54 16.66
N ILE A 6 2.60 30.74 16.23
CA ILE A 6 3.50 31.04 15.11
C ILE A 6 3.09 30.55 13.71
N LEU A 7 2.51 31.50 12.97
CA LEU A 7 2.75 31.69 11.53
C LEU A 7 4.26 31.78 11.30
N THR A 8 4.81 30.88 10.50
CA THR A 8 6.09 31.12 9.81
C THR A 8 5.89 30.92 8.32
N ALA A 9 6.31 31.96 7.61
CA ALA A 9 6.17 32.17 6.18
C ALA A 9 6.95 31.13 5.35
N GLY A 10 6.53 31.05 4.08
CA GLY A 10 7.02 30.09 3.12
C GLY A 10 8.51 30.20 2.80
N LEU A 11 9.02 29.10 2.26
CA LEU A 11 9.88 29.15 1.09
C LEU A 11 9.65 27.87 0.28
N PHE A 12 9.03 28.06 -0.88
CA PHE A 12 8.78 27.03 -1.88
C PHE A 12 10.03 26.97 -2.77
N LEU A 13 10.92 26.02 -2.51
CA LEU A 13 12.04 25.73 -3.43
C LEU A 13 11.65 24.56 -4.32
N ILE A 14 11.26 24.92 -5.55
CA ILE A 14 11.03 24.00 -6.66
C ILE A 14 12.43 23.58 -7.14
N SER A 15 12.87 22.38 -6.75
CA SER A 15 14.05 21.75 -7.36
C SER A 15 13.54 20.66 -8.29
N GLY A 16 13.81 20.84 -9.58
CA GLY A 16 13.20 20.10 -10.68
C GLY A 16 13.48 18.60 -10.68
N ASN A 17 12.50 17.85 -11.20
CA ASN A 17 12.71 16.48 -11.64
C ASN A 17 13.44 16.51 -12.99
N ALA A 18 14.68 16.03 -13.03
CA ALA A 18 15.33 15.65 -14.28
C ALA A 18 14.63 14.40 -14.82
N PHE A 19 13.98 14.54 -15.98
CA PHE A 19 13.45 13.44 -16.76
C PHE A 19 14.60 12.85 -17.57
N ALA A 20 15.18 11.75 -17.09
CA ALA A 20 16.05 10.91 -17.91
C ALA A 20 15.14 10.08 -18.85
N SER A 21 15.07 10.48 -20.12
CA SER A 21 14.48 9.68 -21.19
C SER A 21 15.41 8.50 -21.46
N GLY A 22 15.08 7.34 -20.89
CA GLY A 22 15.67 6.06 -21.26
C GLY A 22 15.01 5.55 -22.53
N SER A 23 15.74 5.61 -23.63
CA SER A 23 15.46 4.97 -24.91
C SER A 23 15.25 3.46 -24.76
N HIS A 24 14.08 2.95 -25.16
CA HIS A 24 13.87 1.52 -25.38
C HIS A 24 14.30 1.20 -26.82
N THR A 25 15.51 0.67 -26.97
CA THR A 25 15.94 0.04 -28.23
C THR A 25 15.24 -1.31 -28.34
N GLY A 26 14.54 -1.50 -29.46
CA GLY A 26 13.82 -2.71 -29.78
C GLY A 26 14.70 -3.95 -29.80
N GLY A 27 14.06 -5.08 -29.50
CA GLY A 27 14.64 -6.41 -29.53
C GLY A 27 13.70 -7.39 -28.83
N HIS A 28 12.52 -7.61 -29.42
CA HIS A 28 11.72 -8.79 -29.10
C HIS A 28 11.59 -9.58 -30.39
N ASP A 29 12.60 -10.42 -30.61
CA ASP A 29 12.53 -11.55 -31.52
C ASP A 29 11.43 -12.51 -31.05
N GLU A 30 10.63 -12.88 -32.03
CA GLU A 30 9.54 -13.83 -31.98
C GLU A 30 10.05 -15.24 -31.68
N VAL A 31 9.59 -15.84 -30.57
CA VAL A 31 9.44 -17.30 -30.48
C VAL A 31 8.07 -17.64 -29.89
N LYS A 32 7.19 -17.95 -30.84
CA LYS A 32 5.96 -18.75 -30.78
C LYS A 32 6.08 -20.01 -29.90
N LYS A 33 5.06 -20.23 -29.03
CA LYS A 33 4.47 -21.51 -28.55
C LYS A 33 3.93 -21.32 -27.11
N GLU A 34 2.74 -21.73 -26.66
CA GLU A 34 1.70 -22.67 -27.10
C GLU A 34 0.36 -22.25 -26.50
N THR A 35 -0.72 -22.51 -27.24
CA THR A 35 -2.09 -22.56 -26.75
C THR A 35 -2.24 -23.67 -25.70
N HIS A 36 -2.74 -23.34 -24.51
CA HIS A 36 -3.39 -24.30 -23.61
C HIS A 36 -4.49 -23.61 -22.78
N GLY A 37 -5.74 -24.07 -22.98
CA GLY A 37 -6.81 -24.12 -21.98
C GLY A 37 -7.35 -22.82 -21.40
N HIS A 38 -8.41 -22.28 -21.99
CA HIS A 38 -9.37 -21.42 -21.27
C HIS A 38 -10.76 -22.08 -21.32
N ASP A 39 -10.85 -23.29 -20.78
CA ASP A 39 -12.07 -23.78 -20.16
C ASP A 39 -11.92 -23.63 -18.65
N ASN A 40 -12.71 -22.73 -18.06
CA ASN A 40 -13.19 -22.90 -16.69
C ASN A 40 -14.55 -22.22 -16.64
N ALA A 41 -15.56 -23.07 -16.70
CA ALA A 41 -16.92 -22.77 -16.34
C ALA A 41 -17.01 -22.50 -14.83
N ASP A 42 -17.99 -21.68 -14.51
CA ASP A 42 -18.84 -21.75 -13.32
C ASP A 42 -18.14 -21.87 -11.96
N GLY A 43 -18.13 -20.74 -11.25
CA GLY A 43 -17.74 -20.66 -9.86
C GLY A 43 -18.34 -19.41 -9.26
N HIS A 44 -19.61 -19.54 -8.87
CA HIS A 44 -20.33 -18.67 -7.94
C HIS A 44 -19.39 -17.87 -7.02
N HIS A 45 -19.18 -16.59 -7.33
CA HIS A 45 -18.79 -15.63 -6.31
C HIS A 45 -20.08 -15.22 -5.61
N ASP A 46 -20.44 -15.98 -4.58
CA ASP A 46 -21.25 -15.43 -3.51
C ASP A 46 -20.46 -14.27 -2.91
N ASP A 47 -20.79 -13.06 -3.37
CA ASP A 47 -20.31 -11.75 -2.92
C ASP A 47 -20.71 -11.49 -1.45
N ALA A 48 -20.23 -12.32 -0.54
CA ALA A 48 -19.82 -11.82 0.76
C ALA A 48 -18.41 -11.29 0.56
N MET A 49 -18.26 -9.98 0.34
CA MET A 49 -16.97 -9.26 0.36
C MET A 49 -16.34 -9.43 1.75
N ALA A 50 -15.82 -10.61 2.05
CA ALA A 50 -15.05 -10.88 3.23
C ALA A 50 -13.73 -10.14 3.03
N ALA A 51 -13.62 -8.98 3.66
CA ALA A 51 -12.40 -8.21 3.64
C ALA A 51 -11.25 -9.13 4.06
N GLN A 52 -10.30 -9.36 3.15
CA GLN A 52 -9.21 -10.31 3.37
C GLN A 52 -8.19 -9.69 4.32
N TYR A 53 -8.37 -9.95 5.61
CA TYR A 53 -7.41 -9.53 6.62
C TYR A 53 -6.08 -10.25 6.42
N THR A 54 -5.03 -9.45 6.35
CA THR A 54 -3.64 -9.91 6.25
C THR A 54 -2.95 -9.66 7.57
N LYS A 55 -2.17 -10.64 8.04
CA LYS A 55 -1.38 -10.50 9.25
C LYS A 55 -0.15 -9.66 8.99
N GLY A 56 0.24 -8.89 9.98
CA GLY A 56 1.50 -8.15 9.93
C GLY A 56 2.01 -7.71 11.29
N VAL A 57 3.23 -7.21 11.30
CA VAL A 57 3.89 -6.67 12.48
C VAL A 57 4.23 -5.21 12.25
N VAL A 58 3.77 -4.35 13.14
CA VAL A 58 4.05 -2.91 13.08
C VAL A 58 5.53 -2.68 13.40
N LYS A 59 6.30 -2.21 12.42
CA LYS A 59 7.73 -1.92 12.60
C LYS A 59 7.97 -0.47 13.04
N LYS A 60 7.17 0.47 12.53
CA LYS A 60 7.31 1.90 12.84
C LYS A 60 6.00 2.64 12.59
N ILE A 61 5.65 3.58 13.46
CA ILE A 61 4.48 4.44 13.32
C ILE A 61 4.95 5.88 13.11
N ASN A 62 4.44 6.56 12.10
CA ASN A 62 4.71 7.97 11.84
C ASN A 62 3.39 8.76 11.82
N MET A 63 3.01 9.30 12.98
CA MET A 63 1.79 10.09 13.16
C MET A 63 1.80 11.38 12.33
N LYS A 64 2.97 12.02 12.16
CA LYS A 64 3.09 13.28 11.39
C LYS A 64 2.71 13.12 9.92
N SER A 65 3.06 11.97 9.32
CA SER A 65 2.82 11.69 7.90
C SER A 65 1.71 10.69 7.65
N ARG A 66 1.05 10.20 8.72
CA ARG A 66 -0.03 9.20 8.69
C ARG A 66 0.38 7.93 7.94
N LYS A 67 1.59 7.48 8.23
CA LYS A 67 2.24 6.33 7.60
C LYS A 67 2.70 5.34 8.65
N VAL A 68 2.57 4.06 8.36
CA VAL A 68 3.04 2.97 9.20
C VAL A 68 3.87 2.02 8.36
N THR A 69 5.04 1.66 8.85
CA THR A 69 5.84 0.58 8.28
C THR A 69 5.38 -0.73 8.90
N ILE A 70 4.88 -1.65 8.08
CA ILE A 70 4.35 -2.94 8.49
C ILE A 70 5.16 -4.02 7.77
N ILE A 71 5.61 -5.02 8.52
CA ILE A 71 6.09 -6.28 7.97
C ILE A 71 4.84 -7.12 7.75
N HIS A 72 4.35 -7.18 6.52
CA HIS A 72 3.13 -7.89 6.19
C HIS A 72 3.44 -9.30 5.69
N GLU A 73 2.51 -10.22 5.91
CA GLU A 73 2.51 -11.51 5.23
C GLU A 73 1.98 -11.38 3.80
N GLU A 74 1.67 -12.48 3.13
CA GLU A 74 1.11 -12.44 1.78
C GLU A 74 -0.18 -11.62 1.72
N LEU A 75 -0.17 -10.53 0.96
CA LEU A 75 -1.34 -9.70 0.66
C LEU A 75 -2.01 -10.28 -0.60
N LYS A 76 -2.87 -11.28 -0.41
CA LYS A 76 -3.58 -11.95 -1.51
C LYS A 76 -4.40 -10.98 -2.36
N GLY A 77 -5.10 -10.03 -1.73
CA GLY A 77 -5.90 -9.01 -2.43
C GLY A 77 -5.08 -8.06 -3.32
N LEU A 78 -3.76 -7.98 -3.13
CA LEU A 78 -2.87 -7.13 -3.93
C LEU A 78 -1.79 -7.92 -4.69
N GLY A 79 -1.78 -9.26 -4.56
CA GLY A 79 -0.78 -10.14 -5.15
C GLY A 79 0.66 -9.88 -4.69
N MET A 80 0.86 -9.47 -3.43
CA MET A 80 2.20 -9.13 -2.90
C MET A 80 2.67 -10.19 -1.89
N PRO A 81 3.91 -10.70 -2.01
CA PRO A 81 4.47 -11.65 -1.04
C PRO A 81 4.76 -10.96 0.30
N ALA A 82 5.15 -11.75 1.31
CA ALA A 82 5.52 -11.21 2.62
C ALA A 82 6.74 -10.28 2.52
N MET A 83 6.58 -9.01 2.90
CA MET A 83 7.64 -8.02 2.84
C MET A 83 7.40 -6.83 3.78
N THR A 84 8.40 -5.95 3.90
CA THR A 84 8.29 -4.73 4.72
C THR A 84 7.95 -3.55 3.84
N MET A 85 6.77 -2.96 4.05
CA MET A 85 6.30 -1.82 3.26
C MET A 85 5.70 -0.72 4.14
N VAL A 86 5.57 0.47 3.54
CA VAL A 86 4.94 1.64 4.18
C VAL A 86 3.53 1.81 3.67
N PHE A 87 2.57 1.70 4.59
CA PHE A 87 1.16 1.90 4.31
C PHE A 87 0.69 3.24 4.87
N ARG A 88 -0.25 3.87 4.16
CA ARG A 88 -1.01 5.00 4.68
C ARG A 88 -2.21 4.50 5.48
N MET A 89 -2.68 5.25 6.46
CA MET A 89 -3.94 4.90 7.14
C MET A 89 -5.09 5.66 6.49
N ALA A 90 -6.24 4.99 6.34
CA ALA A 90 -7.48 5.64 5.93
C ALA A 90 -8.04 6.54 7.05
N ASP A 91 -7.87 6.12 8.31
CA ASP A 91 -8.29 6.86 9.50
C ASP A 91 -7.11 6.97 10.49
N ASP A 92 -6.94 8.18 11.03
CA ASP A 92 -5.90 8.51 11.99
C ASP A 92 -6.11 7.80 13.34
N ALA A 93 -7.38 7.54 13.71
CA ALA A 93 -7.71 6.81 14.93
C ALA A 93 -7.21 5.34 14.92
N MET A 94 -6.91 4.78 13.75
CA MET A 94 -6.30 3.46 13.64
C MET A 94 -4.84 3.47 14.11
N LEU A 95 -4.13 4.59 13.95
CA LEU A 95 -2.73 4.73 14.40
C LEU A 95 -2.62 4.59 15.91
N ASP A 96 -3.58 5.14 16.66
CA ASP A 96 -3.60 5.10 18.12
C ASP A 96 -3.85 3.69 18.68
N LYS A 97 -4.48 2.81 17.90
CA LYS A 97 -4.67 1.39 18.24
C LYS A 97 -3.44 0.53 17.94
N MET A 98 -2.49 1.06 17.17
CA MET A 98 -1.28 0.35 16.79
C MET A 98 -0.15 0.58 17.79
N LYS A 99 0.66 -0.46 18.00
CA LYS A 99 1.87 -0.40 18.81
C LYS A 99 3.04 -0.96 18.05
N VAL A 100 4.20 -0.30 18.12
CA VAL A 100 5.44 -0.82 17.52
C VAL A 100 5.79 -2.19 18.13
N GLY A 101 6.09 -3.16 17.27
CA GLY A 101 6.28 -4.57 17.60
C GLY A 101 4.96 -5.36 17.75
N GLY A 102 3.81 -4.71 17.65
CA GLY A 102 2.50 -5.34 17.74
C GLY A 102 2.16 -6.13 16.49
N LYS A 103 1.55 -7.30 16.68
CA LYS A 103 0.92 -8.08 15.63
C LYS A 103 -0.48 -7.52 15.39
N ILE A 104 -0.85 -7.34 14.13
CA ILE A 104 -2.13 -6.79 13.70
C ILE A 104 -2.67 -7.61 12.54
N GLU A 105 -3.99 -7.57 12.37
CA GLU A 105 -4.67 -8.06 11.17
C GLU A 105 -5.30 -6.85 10.47
N PHE A 106 -4.98 -6.65 9.19
CA PHE A 106 -5.37 -5.43 8.49
C PHE A 106 -5.77 -5.72 7.05
N VAL A 107 -6.63 -4.87 6.50
CA VAL A 107 -7.01 -4.89 5.09
C VAL A 107 -6.36 -3.68 4.43
N ALA A 108 -5.65 -3.90 3.33
CA ALA A 108 -5.02 -2.82 2.57
C ALA A 108 -5.46 -2.84 1.11
N ASP A 109 -5.59 -1.63 0.55
CA ASP A 109 -5.99 -1.43 -0.83
C ASP A 109 -5.21 -0.25 -1.47
N ARG A 110 -5.19 -0.17 -2.80
CA ARG A 110 -4.60 0.92 -3.58
C ARG A 110 -5.60 2.04 -3.80
N VAL A 111 -5.68 2.96 -2.85
CA VAL A 111 -6.48 4.18 -2.99
C VAL A 111 -5.67 5.25 -3.72
N LYS A 112 -6.12 5.67 -4.91
CA LYS A 112 -5.43 6.69 -5.75
C LYS A 112 -3.95 6.35 -6.01
N GLY A 113 -3.67 5.07 -6.27
CA GLY A 113 -2.31 4.56 -6.52
C GLY A 113 -1.43 4.45 -5.27
N LYS A 114 -1.99 4.56 -4.06
CA LYS A 114 -1.24 4.50 -2.80
C LYS A 114 -1.77 3.40 -1.89
N LEU A 115 -0.85 2.58 -1.37
CA LEU A 115 -1.16 1.51 -0.42
C LEU A 115 -1.72 2.13 0.88
N THR A 116 -2.97 1.80 1.17
CA THR A 116 -3.73 2.38 2.27
C THR A 116 -4.41 1.27 3.06
N VAL A 117 -4.20 1.25 4.38
CA VAL A 117 -4.94 0.37 5.30
C VAL A 117 -6.34 0.93 5.44
N MET A 118 -7.32 0.11 5.06
CA MET A 118 -8.75 0.42 5.08
C MET A 118 -9.37 0.00 6.40
N GLU A 119 -8.91 -1.11 6.97
CA GLU A 119 -9.44 -1.68 8.21
C GLU A 119 -8.33 -2.30 9.06
N LEU A 120 -8.54 -2.29 10.38
CA LEU A 120 -7.66 -2.86 11.39
C LEU A 120 -8.48 -3.68 12.39
N LYS A 121 -7.95 -4.86 12.74
CA LYS A 121 -8.47 -5.76 13.76
C LYS A 121 -7.46 -5.99 14.87
#